data_AF-R0F6D5-F1
#
_entry.id   AF-R0F6D5-F1
#
_cell.length_a   1.000
_cell.length_b   1.000
_cell.length_c   1.000
_cell.angle_alpha   90.00
_cell.angle_beta   90.00
_cell.angle_gamma   90.00
#
_symmetry.space_group_name_H-M   'P 1'
#
loop_
_entity.id
_entity.type
_entity.pdbx_description
1 polymer ?
#
loop_
_entity_poly.entity_id
_entity_poly.type
_entity_poly.pdbx_seq_one_letter_code
_entity_poly.pdbx_strand_id
1 'polypeptide(L)'
;MAERVPLIFFLTHLLSSGVLSMSILTIENKCNNTVWPVLYSWQSQVSTTGFTLRSGETRALFAPSSWDGLISGRTLCSTDSTGKFSCLTGDCESGAIKCPGRYGWSPVTYVYFKIDKGGINSYFISVNYGYNLPLMVVPSSQSSRTCISSRCVVDLDKTCPNDLKKLVGGKPIACTSACHKYKTDENCCKGDFKSKQKCKPTVYTQNFEHACPSAFSYDYDDSNSTFICPNSTDFVITFCPSSNIPKNTSISSIAPLAGSKHNSQQTLKPFLGTTFIATTSSLLLIHIFQKISLEIMYMLLNVISLLLFS
;
A
#
# COMPACT_ATOMS: atom_id res chain seq x y z
N MET A 1 -39.81 -0.69 -55.98
CA MET A 1 -39.96 -0.09 -54.64
C MET A 1 -38.85 -0.67 -53.78
N ALA A 2 -37.83 0.14 -53.51
CA ALA A 2 -36.63 -0.30 -52.78
C ALA A 2 -36.82 0.03 -51.29
N GLU A 3 -37.00 -1.00 -50.47
CA GLU A 3 -36.95 -0.86 -49.02
C GLU A 3 -35.48 -0.76 -48.58
N ARG A 4 -35.05 0.45 -48.22
CA ARG A 4 -33.76 0.68 -47.56
C ARG A 4 -33.93 0.42 -46.07
N VAL A 5 -33.59 -0.80 -45.65
CA VAL A 5 -33.38 -1.12 -44.23
C VAL A 5 -32.22 -0.26 -43.71
N PRO A 6 -32.37 0.51 -42.61
CA PRO A 6 -31.31 1.38 -42.12
C PRO A 6 -30.29 0.54 -41.34
N LEU A 7 -29.27 0.04 -42.03
CA LEU A 7 -28.15 -0.72 -41.46
C LEU A 7 -27.17 0.16 -40.64
N ILE A 8 -27.60 1.35 -40.22
CA ILE A 8 -26.75 2.38 -39.59
C ILE A 8 -26.97 2.47 -38.07
N PHE A 9 -28.02 1.86 -37.51
CA PHE A 9 -28.32 1.96 -36.07
C PHE A 9 -27.69 0.88 -35.16
N PHE A 10 -26.93 -0.07 -35.72
CA PHE A 10 -26.30 -1.14 -34.91
C PHE A 10 -24.79 -0.95 -34.63
N LEU A 11 -24.18 0.15 -35.08
CA LEU A 11 -22.72 0.33 -34.95
C LEU A 11 -22.28 1.46 -33.99
N THR A 12 -23.12 1.86 -33.03
CA THR A 12 -22.76 2.91 -32.05
C THR A 12 -22.67 2.42 -30.60
N HIS A 13 -22.74 1.11 -30.34
CA HIS A 13 -22.79 0.57 -28.97
C HIS A 13 -21.51 -0.06 -28.41
N LEU A 14 -20.37 -0.04 -29.11
CA LEU A 14 -19.18 -0.79 -28.67
C LEU A 14 -17.86 -0.03 -28.79
N LEU A 15 -17.79 1.21 -28.28
CA LEU A 15 -16.50 1.85 -27.99
C LEU A 15 -16.57 2.70 -26.71
N SER A 16 -17.14 2.15 -25.63
CA SER A 16 -16.72 2.58 -24.29
C SER A 16 -15.43 1.82 -23.96
N SER A 17 -14.30 2.26 -24.52
CA SER A 17 -12.99 1.91 -23.99
C SER A 17 -12.87 2.57 -22.62
N GLY A 18 -13.48 1.95 -21.60
CA GLY A 18 -13.20 2.27 -20.22
C GLY A 18 -11.71 2.05 -20.02
N VAL A 19 -10.96 3.12 -19.80
CA VAL A 19 -9.55 3.02 -19.42
C VAL A 19 -9.55 2.26 -18.10
N LEU A 20 -9.15 0.99 -18.13
CA LEU A 20 -8.96 0.21 -16.92
C LEU A 20 -7.84 0.89 -16.12
N SER A 21 -8.19 1.53 -15.01
CA SER A 21 -7.18 2.13 -14.14
C SER A 21 -6.37 0.99 -13.52
N MET A 22 -5.06 1.04 -13.68
CA MET A 22 -4.12 0.10 -13.11
C MET A 22 -3.05 0.89 -12.36
N SER A 23 -2.62 0.34 -11.23
CA SER A 23 -1.54 0.93 -10.44
C SER A 23 -0.37 -0.04 -10.40
N ILE A 24 0.83 0.49 -10.59
CA ILE A 24 2.07 -0.27 -10.43
C ILE A 24 2.45 -0.22 -8.95
N LEU A 25 2.58 -1.41 -8.35
CA LEU A 25 3.08 -1.60 -7.00
C LEU A 25 4.52 -2.09 -7.09
N THR A 26 5.46 -1.20 -6.81
CA THR A 26 6.90 -1.51 -6.81
C THR A 26 7.33 -1.87 -5.40
N ILE A 27 7.70 -3.13 -5.18
CA ILE A 27 8.09 -3.65 -3.87
C ILE A 27 9.61 -3.77 -3.82
N GLU A 28 10.25 -3.11 -2.88
CA GLU A 28 11.71 -3.04 -2.71
C GLU A 28 12.14 -3.63 -1.38
N ASN A 29 13.24 -4.38 -1.38
CA ASN A 29 13.89 -4.83 -0.15
C ASN A 29 15.19 -4.07 0.09
N LYS A 30 15.18 -3.12 1.03
CA LYS A 30 16.39 -2.42 1.51
C LYS A 30 16.91 -2.97 2.83
N CYS A 31 16.39 -4.11 3.29
CA CYS A 31 16.92 -4.82 4.44
C CYS A 31 18.24 -5.52 4.06
N ASN A 32 19.10 -5.76 5.04
CA ASN A 32 20.35 -6.53 4.83
C ASN A 32 20.11 -8.03 4.62
N ASN A 33 18.87 -8.51 4.83
CA ASN A 33 18.49 -9.90 4.71
C ASN A 33 17.40 -10.06 3.64
N THR A 34 17.26 -11.28 3.12
CA THR A 34 16.13 -11.64 2.26
C THR A 34 14.81 -11.47 3.00
N VAL A 35 13.83 -10.89 2.31
CA VAL A 35 12.43 -10.81 2.72
C VAL A 35 11.61 -11.67 1.76
N TRP A 36 10.54 -12.28 2.25
CA TRP A 36 9.60 -12.99 1.40
C TRP A 36 8.24 -12.31 1.45
N PRO A 37 7.97 -11.35 0.56
CA PRO A 37 6.70 -10.64 0.52
C PRO A 37 5.51 -11.60 0.41
N VAL A 38 4.43 -11.22 1.06
CA VAL A 38 3.12 -11.89 1.03
C VAL A 38 2.12 -10.90 0.49
N LEU A 39 1.31 -11.35 -0.46
CA LEU A 39 0.23 -10.58 -1.05
C LEU A 39 -1.07 -11.35 -0.90
N TYR A 40 -2.04 -10.68 -0.31
CA TYR A 40 -3.38 -11.20 -0.18
C TYR A 40 -4.33 -10.25 -0.90
N SER A 41 -5.22 -10.83 -1.72
CA SER A 41 -6.21 -10.07 -2.49
C SER A 41 -7.60 -10.61 -2.18
N TRP A 42 -8.57 -9.74 -1.95
CA TRP A 42 -9.94 -10.17 -1.63
C TRP A 42 -10.74 -10.48 -2.89
N GLN A 43 -10.91 -9.50 -3.78
CA GLN A 43 -11.72 -9.66 -4.99
C GLN A 43 -10.82 -9.89 -6.21
N SER A 44 -10.38 -8.81 -6.86
CA SER A 44 -9.43 -8.87 -7.97
C SER A 44 -8.09 -9.44 -7.50
N GLN A 45 -7.34 -10.12 -8.36
CA GLN A 45 -6.10 -10.79 -7.99
C GLN A 45 -4.88 -10.10 -8.62
N VAL A 46 -3.78 -10.04 -7.88
CA VAL A 46 -2.44 -9.77 -8.44
C VAL A 46 -1.80 -11.08 -8.91
N SER A 47 -0.72 -10.99 -9.69
CA SER A 47 -0.08 -12.14 -10.34
C SER A 47 0.58 -13.16 -9.40
N THR A 48 0.77 -12.83 -8.12
CA THR A 48 1.38 -13.73 -7.13
C THR A 48 0.91 -13.43 -5.71
N THR A 49 0.86 -14.44 -4.86
CA THR A 49 0.56 -14.31 -3.41
C THR A 49 1.79 -14.34 -2.52
N GLY A 50 2.97 -14.61 -3.10
CA GLY A 50 4.22 -14.56 -2.37
C GLY A 50 5.43 -14.87 -3.24
N PHE A 51 6.58 -14.31 -2.89
CA PHE A 51 7.83 -14.49 -3.62
C PHE A 51 9.05 -14.23 -2.74
N THR A 52 10.23 -14.58 -3.22
CA THR A 52 11.52 -14.22 -2.62
C THR A 52 11.98 -12.87 -3.12
N LEU A 53 12.46 -12.00 -2.22
CA LEU A 53 13.04 -10.70 -2.56
C LEU A 53 14.34 -10.51 -1.76
N ARG A 54 15.49 -10.72 -2.40
CA ARG A 54 16.82 -10.61 -1.78
C ARG A 54 17.13 -9.16 -1.43
N SER A 55 18.17 -8.94 -0.63
CA SER A 55 18.65 -7.61 -0.29
C SER A 55 18.98 -6.82 -1.56
N GLY A 56 18.46 -5.61 -1.68
CA GLY A 56 18.63 -4.72 -2.83
C GLY A 56 17.73 -5.04 -4.04
N GLU A 57 16.95 -6.13 -4.02
CA GLU A 57 16.06 -6.46 -5.12
C GLU A 57 14.76 -5.63 -5.07
N THR A 58 14.22 -5.39 -6.27
CA THR A 58 12.94 -4.72 -6.50
C THR A 58 12.09 -5.56 -7.43
N ARG A 59 10.77 -5.59 -7.18
CA ARG A 59 9.80 -6.24 -8.06
C ARG A 59 8.56 -5.37 -8.23
N ALA A 60 8.20 -5.10 -9.49
CA ALA A 60 6.94 -4.45 -9.84
C ALA A 60 5.82 -5.48 -10.02
N LEU A 61 4.62 -5.11 -9.56
CA LEU A 61 3.38 -5.85 -9.75
C LEU A 61 2.29 -4.90 -10.24
N PHE A 62 1.36 -5.45 -11.01
CA PHE A 62 0.20 -4.72 -11.49
C PHE A 62 -0.99 -4.99 -10.58
N ALA A 63 -1.52 -3.95 -9.94
CA ALA A 63 -2.78 -4.00 -9.23
C ALA A 63 -3.91 -3.56 -10.18
N PRO A 64 -4.86 -4.45 -10.51
CA PRO A 64 -5.98 -4.09 -11.37
C PRO A 64 -6.94 -3.12 -10.66
N SER A 65 -7.81 -2.48 -11.44
CA SER A 65 -8.94 -1.72 -10.89
C SER A 65 -9.76 -2.55 -9.90
N SER A 66 -10.25 -1.88 -8.86
CA SER A 66 -10.98 -2.48 -7.74
C SER A 66 -10.19 -3.52 -6.92
N TRP A 67 -8.86 -3.58 -7.07
CA TRP A 67 -8.03 -4.42 -6.20
C TRP A 67 -8.03 -3.89 -4.77
N ASP A 68 -8.46 -4.72 -3.83
CA ASP A 68 -8.27 -4.52 -2.41
C ASP A 68 -7.44 -5.67 -1.83
N GLY A 69 -6.41 -5.30 -1.06
CA GLY A 69 -5.40 -6.26 -0.67
C GLY A 69 -4.42 -5.73 0.36
N LEU A 70 -3.66 -6.65 0.93
CA LEU A 70 -2.54 -6.33 1.82
C LEU A 70 -1.23 -6.86 1.28
N ILE A 71 -0.16 -6.16 1.62
CA ILE A 71 1.23 -6.55 1.35
C ILE A 71 1.98 -6.53 2.68
N SER A 72 2.57 -7.67 3.04
CA SER A 72 3.45 -7.82 4.21
C SER A 72 4.75 -8.52 3.82
N GLY A 73 5.69 -8.64 4.75
CA GLY A 73 6.97 -9.31 4.51
C GLY A 73 7.27 -10.35 5.58
N ARG A 74 7.67 -11.54 5.14
CA ARG A 74 8.20 -12.60 6.03
C ARG A 74 9.70 -12.47 6.18
N THR A 75 10.22 -12.86 7.35
CA THR A 75 11.66 -12.86 7.64
C THR A 75 12.11 -14.18 8.26
N LEU A 76 13.42 -14.44 8.15
CA LEU A 76 14.07 -15.61 8.76
C LEU A 76 13.38 -16.90 8.33
N CYS A 77 13.21 -17.06 7.02
CA CYS A 77 12.57 -18.21 6.42
C CYS A 77 13.58 -19.28 6.02
N SER A 78 13.15 -20.53 6.09
CA SER A 78 13.92 -21.69 5.65
C SER A 78 12.99 -22.77 5.09
N THR A 79 13.58 -23.70 4.35
CA THR A 79 12.91 -24.94 3.93
C THR A 79 13.53 -26.07 4.73
N ASP A 80 12.71 -26.87 5.41
CA ASP A 80 13.20 -28.02 6.17
C ASP A 80 13.55 -29.21 5.26
N SER A 81 14.04 -30.30 5.85
CA SER A 81 14.42 -31.52 5.12
C SER A 81 13.24 -32.22 4.43
N THR A 82 12.00 -31.86 4.77
CA THR A 82 10.78 -32.38 4.14
C THR A 82 10.31 -31.53 2.95
N GLY A 83 11.00 -30.40 2.69
CA GLY A 83 10.61 -29.45 1.65
C GLY A 83 9.58 -28.41 2.13
N LYS A 84 9.25 -28.38 3.43
CA LYS A 84 8.28 -27.41 3.97
C LYS A 84 8.96 -26.07 4.22
N PHE A 85 8.44 -25.03 3.58
CA PHE A 85 8.87 -23.66 3.78
C PHE A 85 8.16 -23.03 4.99
N SER A 86 8.91 -22.40 5.88
CA SER A 86 8.37 -21.68 7.05
C SER A 86 9.24 -20.49 7.44
N CYS A 87 8.66 -19.53 8.16
CA CYS A 87 9.31 -18.30 8.58
C CYS A 87 9.14 -18.02 10.08
N LEU A 88 10.15 -17.40 10.71
CA LEU A 88 10.00 -16.99 12.11
C LEU A 88 9.07 -15.79 12.28
N THR A 89 8.91 -14.93 11.28
CA THR A 89 7.93 -13.84 11.33
C THR A 89 7.10 -13.79 10.05
N GLY A 90 5.81 -13.45 10.21
CA GLY A 90 4.86 -13.26 9.11
C GLY A 90 4.48 -14.54 8.36
N ASP A 91 4.81 -15.72 8.88
CA ASP A 91 4.52 -16.97 8.20
C ASP A 91 3.03 -17.09 7.89
N CYS A 92 2.72 -17.55 6.67
CA CYS A 92 1.35 -17.71 6.21
C CYS A 92 0.87 -19.16 6.29
N GLU A 93 1.68 -20.04 6.90
CA GLU A 93 1.38 -21.44 7.22
C GLU A 93 1.02 -22.31 5.99
N SER A 94 1.34 -21.85 4.78
CA SER A 94 1.09 -22.59 3.54
C SER A 94 2.09 -23.72 3.29
N GLY A 95 3.21 -23.74 4.03
CA GLY A 95 4.34 -24.64 3.75
C GLY A 95 5.11 -24.28 2.47
N ALA A 96 4.83 -23.12 1.85
CA ALA A 96 5.42 -22.70 0.58
C ALA A 96 5.73 -21.19 0.54
N ILE A 97 6.53 -20.77 -0.45
CA ILE A 97 6.76 -19.33 -0.72
C ILE A 97 5.46 -18.64 -1.15
N LYS A 98 4.64 -19.29 -2.00
CA LYS A 98 3.31 -18.76 -2.29
C LYS A 98 2.43 -18.91 -1.04
N CYS A 99 1.60 -17.90 -0.77
CA CYS A 99 0.66 -17.89 0.34
C CYS A 99 -0.78 -17.92 -0.18
N PRO A 100 -1.24 -19.01 -0.84
CA PRO A 100 -2.65 -19.16 -1.19
C PRO A 100 -3.41 -19.37 0.12
N GLY A 101 -4.24 -18.42 0.54
CA GLY A 101 -4.80 -18.49 1.88
C GLY A 101 -6.04 -17.63 2.06
N ARG A 102 -6.82 -17.98 3.09
CA ARG A 102 -8.00 -17.29 3.58
C ARG A 102 -7.59 -16.34 4.72
N TYR A 103 -8.28 -15.22 4.80
CA TYR A 103 -7.99 -14.11 5.71
C TYR A 103 -7.81 -14.51 7.19
N GLY A 104 -6.58 -14.37 7.68
CA GLY A 104 -6.26 -14.16 9.09
C GLY A 104 -5.38 -12.92 9.16
N TRP A 105 -5.71 -11.95 10.02
CA TRP A 105 -4.94 -10.72 10.18
C TRP A 105 -3.45 -11.05 10.32
N SER A 106 -2.62 -10.50 9.41
CA SER A 106 -1.17 -10.72 9.43
C SER A 106 -0.63 -10.10 10.72
N PRO A 107 -0.08 -10.88 11.68
CA PRO A 107 0.38 -10.37 12.98
C PRO A 107 1.76 -9.71 12.85
N VAL A 108 1.89 -8.85 11.85
CA VAL A 108 3.12 -8.21 11.38
C VAL A 108 2.78 -6.84 10.79
N THR A 109 3.79 -6.05 10.49
CA THR A 109 3.61 -4.80 9.75
C THR A 109 3.09 -5.12 8.34
N TYR A 110 2.02 -4.46 7.90
CA TYR A 110 1.53 -4.57 6.53
C TYR A 110 1.07 -3.23 5.99
N VAL A 111 1.02 -3.10 4.66
CA VAL A 111 0.28 -2.03 3.99
C VAL A 111 -0.99 -2.63 3.41
N TYR A 112 -2.10 -1.92 3.57
CA TYR A 112 -3.37 -2.23 2.93
C TYR A 112 -3.66 -1.19 1.84
N PHE A 113 -4.19 -1.66 0.73
CA PHE A 113 -4.56 -0.85 -0.42
C PHE A 113 -6.02 -1.09 -0.82
N LYS A 114 -6.67 -0.03 -1.32
CA LYS A 114 -7.84 -0.11 -2.21
C LYS A 114 -7.48 0.68 -3.46
N ILE A 115 -7.39 0.01 -4.58
CA ILE A 115 -7.03 0.58 -5.88
C ILE A 115 -8.30 0.79 -6.69
N ASP A 116 -8.46 2.01 -7.20
CA ASP A 116 -9.56 2.45 -8.05
C ASP A 116 -10.96 2.10 -7.49
N LYS A 117 -11.13 2.23 -6.17
CA LYS A 117 -12.41 1.96 -5.49
C LYS A 117 -13.22 3.24 -5.39
N GLY A 118 -14.15 3.43 -6.32
CA GLY A 118 -14.90 4.69 -6.47
C GLY A 118 -14.09 5.80 -7.13
N GLY A 119 -13.16 5.45 -8.04
CA GLY A 119 -12.34 6.41 -8.79
C GLY A 119 -11.15 7.00 -8.02
N ILE A 120 -10.80 6.40 -6.88
CA ILE A 120 -9.66 6.81 -6.05
C ILE A 120 -8.83 5.61 -5.60
N ASN A 121 -7.56 5.86 -5.33
CA ASN A 121 -6.69 4.94 -4.61
C ASN A 121 -6.66 5.35 -3.13
N SER A 122 -6.66 4.38 -2.22
CA SER A 122 -6.40 4.63 -0.81
C SER A 122 -5.49 3.58 -0.22
N TYR A 123 -4.70 3.97 0.79
CA TYR A 123 -3.78 3.06 1.44
C TYR A 123 -3.49 3.48 2.88
N PHE A 124 -3.05 2.53 3.70
CA PHE A 124 -2.50 2.79 5.02
C PHE A 124 -1.50 1.69 5.42
N ILE A 125 -0.50 2.06 6.23
CA ILE A 125 0.34 1.08 6.93
C ILE A 125 -0.37 0.72 8.23
N SER A 126 -0.39 -0.56 8.59
CA SER A 126 -0.95 -1.02 9.86
C SER A 126 0.07 -1.80 10.68
N VAL A 127 -0.02 -1.56 11.99
CA VAL A 127 0.71 -2.27 13.05
C VAL A 127 -0.24 -2.78 14.14
N ASN A 128 -1.56 -2.78 13.90
CA ASN A 128 -2.60 -3.15 14.87
C ASN A 128 -2.42 -4.58 15.41
N TYR A 129 -1.96 -5.50 14.56
CA TYR A 129 -1.81 -6.92 14.93
C TYR A 129 -0.35 -7.35 15.18
N GLY A 130 0.62 -6.47 14.96
CA GLY A 130 2.02 -6.75 15.21
C GLY A 130 2.96 -5.89 14.39
N TYR A 131 4.26 -6.04 14.64
CA TYR A 131 5.34 -5.39 13.90
C TYR A 131 6.51 -6.35 13.73
N ASN A 132 7.09 -6.44 12.55
CA ASN A 132 8.31 -7.22 12.30
C ASN A 132 9.33 -6.51 11.41
N LEU A 133 8.85 -5.74 10.42
CA LEU A 133 9.65 -5.04 9.44
C LEU A 133 9.28 -3.56 9.43
N PRO A 134 10.29 -2.67 9.31
CA PRO A 134 10.04 -1.28 8.94
C PRO A 134 9.50 -1.19 7.52
N LEU A 135 8.51 -0.33 7.31
CA LEU A 135 7.80 -0.20 6.05
C LEU A 135 7.64 1.28 5.68
N MET A 136 7.75 1.59 4.39
CA MET A 136 7.42 2.91 3.82
C MET A 136 6.66 2.74 2.52
N VAL A 137 5.72 3.64 2.29
CA VAL A 137 4.93 3.73 1.06
C VAL A 137 5.08 5.14 0.51
N VAL A 138 5.45 5.24 -0.77
CA VAL A 138 5.60 6.51 -1.50
C VAL A 138 4.72 6.46 -2.74
N PRO A 139 3.68 7.30 -2.85
CA PRO A 139 2.94 7.45 -4.09
C PRO A 139 3.77 8.24 -5.13
N SER A 140 3.63 7.88 -6.42
CA SER A 140 4.32 8.55 -7.53
C SER A 140 3.88 10.00 -7.73
N SER A 141 2.63 10.30 -7.36
CA SER A 141 2.03 11.61 -7.42
C SER A 141 1.78 12.15 -6.01
N GLN A 142 2.67 12.98 -5.49
CA GLN A 142 2.46 13.72 -4.23
C GLN A 142 1.68 15.02 -4.46
N SER A 143 0.72 14.99 -5.38
CA SER A 143 0.05 16.17 -5.93
C SER A 143 -1.03 16.76 -5.02
N SER A 144 -1.38 16.09 -3.91
CA SER A 144 -2.43 16.53 -2.99
C SER A 144 -2.01 16.39 -1.52
N ARG A 145 -2.69 17.13 -0.64
CA ARG A 145 -2.51 17.02 0.82
C ARG A 145 -2.89 15.64 1.39
N THR A 146 -3.60 14.82 0.62
CA THR A 146 -4.09 13.50 1.05
C THR A 146 -3.25 12.35 0.48
N CYS A 147 -2.52 12.58 -0.62
CA CYS A 147 -1.66 11.60 -1.28
C CYS A 147 -0.20 11.85 -0.90
N ILE A 148 0.11 11.65 0.38
CA ILE A 148 1.46 11.84 0.91
C ILE A 148 2.15 10.49 1.08
N SER A 149 3.42 10.47 1.50
CA SER A 149 4.11 9.25 1.89
C SER A 149 3.80 8.87 3.35
N SER A 150 3.78 7.58 3.67
CA SER A 150 3.67 7.08 5.06
C SER A 150 4.80 6.10 5.35
N ARG A 151 5.26 6.07 6.60
CA ARG A 151 6.27 5.12 7.06
C ARG A 151 6.06 4.72 8.51
N CYS A 152 6.47 3.51 8.86
CA CYS A 152 6.59 3.07 10.25
C CYS A 152 7.94 2.39 10.47
N VAL A 153 8.84 3.10 11.14
CA VAL A 153 10.21 2.67 11.45
C VAL A 153 10.42 2.86 12.93
N VAL A 154 10.55 1.77 13.68
CA VAL A 154 10.66 1.81 15.15
C VAL A 154 11.90 1.07 15.62
N ASP A 155 12.37 1.47 16.80
CA ASP A 155 13.35 0.71 17.56
C ASP A 155 12.58 -0.25 18.48
N LEU A 156 12.61 -1.55 18.16
CA LEU A 156 11.86 -2.57 18.89
C LEU A 156 12.24 -2.64 20.38
N ASP A 157 13.48 -2.30 20.75
CA ASP A 157 13.89 -2.33 22.15
C ASP A 157 13.18 -1.25 22.98
N LYS A 158 12.88 -0.11 22.36
CA LYS A 158 12.21 1.04 22.98
C LYS A 158 10.69 0.98 22.83
N THR A 159 10.19 0.55 21.68
CA THR A 159 8.76 0.64 21.34
C THR A 159 7.98 -0.59 21.79
N CYS A 160 8.55 -1.79 21.68
CA CYS A 160 7.82 -3.01 22.00
C CYS A 160 7.82 -3.28 23.51
N PRO A 161 6.65 -3.50 24.16
CA PRO A 161 6.59 -3.98 25.54
C PRO A 161 7.31 -5.32 25.70
N ASN A 162 8.02 -5.51 26.82
CA ASN A 162 8.89 -6.68 27.02
C ASN A 162 8.14 -8.02 26.92
N ASP A 163 6.91 -8.07 27.41
CA ASP A 163 6.08 -9.27 27.36
C ASP A 163 5.55 -9.57 25.94
N LEU A 164 5.66 -8.61 25.01
CA LEU A 164 5.22 -8.72 23.62
C LEU A 164 6.39 -8.88 22.63
N LYS A 165 7.65 -8.84 23.10
CA LYS A 165 8.83 -9.01 22.25
C LYS A 165 9.00 -10.47 21.84
N LYS A 166 9.23 -10.69 20.54
CA LYS A 166 9.73 -11.97 20.02
C LYS A 166 11.24 -11.87 19.85
N LEU A 167 12.00 -12.70 20.58
CA LEU A 167 13.46 -12.66 20.61
C LEU A 167 14.07 -13.83 19.84
N VAL A 168 15.18 -13.58 19.14
CA VAL A 168 16.09 -14.61 18.59
C VAL A 168 17.52 -14.20 18.91
N GLY A 169 18.28 -15.09 19.56
CA GLY A 169 19.65 -14.77 19.99
C GLY A 169 19.74 -13.53 20.90
N GLY A 170 18.72 -13.30 21.73
CA GLY A 170 18.62 -12.13 22.61
C GLY A 170 18.22 -10.82 21.93
N LYS A 171 18.01 -10.80 20.60
CA LYS A 171 17.60 -9.59 19.86
C LYS A 171 16.11 -9.64 19.50
N PRO A 172 15.36 -8.53 19.62
CA PRO A 172 13.98 -8.48 19.18
C PRO A 172 13.89 -8.52 17.65
N ILE A 173 13.11 -9.48 17.14
CA ILE A 173 12.86 -9.66 15.71
C ILE A 173 11.43 -9.28 15.30
N ALA A 174 10.52 -9.19 16.27
CA ALA A 174 9.14 -8.76 16.08
C ALA A 174 8.52 -8.34 17.42
N CYS A 175 7.39 -7.66 17.33
CA CYS A 175 6.49 -7.36 18.44
C CYS A 175 5.11 -7.91 18.12
N THR A 176 4.58 -8.79 18.97
CA THR A 176 3.19 -9.23 18.85
C THR A 176 2.26 -8.18 19.44
N SER A 177 1.09 -7.94 18.86
CA SER A 177 0.11 -7.06 19.53
C SER A 177 -0.52 -7.75 20.74
N ALA A 178 -1.09 -6.96 21.65
CA ALA A 178 -1.85 -7.45 22.78
C ALA A 178 -3.04 -8.32 22.34
N CYS A 179 -3.75 -7.92 21.26
CA CYS A 179 -4.82 -8.73 20.68
C CYS A 179 -4.33 -10.13 20.28
N HIS A 180 -3.20 -10.20 19.57
CA HIS A 180 -2.70 -11.48 19.07
C HIS A 180 -2.19 -12.39 20.20
N LYS A 181 -1.55 -11.82 21.22
CA LYS A 181 -1.05 -12.57 22.38
C LYS A 181 -2.17 -13.06 23.29
N TYR A 182 -3.04 -12.15 23.73
CA TYR A 182 -4.02 -12.42 24.78
C TYR A 182 -5.36 -12.91 24.23
N LYS A 183 -5.70 -12.59 22.98
CA LYS A 183 -6.92 -13.01 22.28
C LYS A 183 -8.23 -12.68 23.02
N THR A 184 -8.21 -11.70 23.92
CA THR A 184 -9.40 -11.24 24.64
C THR A 184 -10.18 -10.23 23.81
N ASP A 185 -11.50 -10.16 24.03
CA ASP A 185 -12.35 -9.21 23.34
C ASP A 185 -11.95 -7.75 23.60
N GLU A 186 -11.48 -7.43 24.81
CA GLU A 186 -10.96 -6.11 25.16
C GLU A 186 -9.73 -5.73 24.35
N ASN A 187 -8.72 -6.60 24.29
CA ASN A 187 -7.49 -6.31 23.55
C ASN A 187 -7.70 -6.27 22.04
N CYS A 188 -8.76 -6.91 21.54
CA CYS A 188 -9.09 -7.03 20.13
C CYS A 188 -10.27 -6.15 19.69
N CYS A 189 -10.83 -5.32 20.56
CA CYS A 189 -12.03 -4.51 20.31
C CYS A 189 -13.24 -5.28 19.77
N LYS A 190 -13.49 -6.47 20.30
CA LYS A 190 -14.61 -7.34 19.89
C LYS A 190 -15.74 -7.31 20.91
N GLY A 191 -16.88 -7.89 20.52
CA GLY A 191 -18.06 -7.98 21.38
C GLY A 191 -18.48 -6.62 21.92
N ASP A 192 -18.55 -6.53 23.26
CA ASP A 192 -18.89 -5.31 23.97
C ASP A 192 -17.88 -4.19 23.79
N PHE A 193 -16.64 -4.48 23.42
CA PHE A 193 -15.57 -3.51 23.20
C PHE A 193 -15.60 -2.93 21.77
N LYS A 194 -16.69 -3.07 21.02
CA LYS A 194 -16.83 -2.45 19.69
C LYS A 194 -17.18 -0.95 19.73
N SER A 195 -16.49 -0.18 20.57
CA SER A 195 -16.59 1.28 20.58
C SER A 195 -15.36 1.95 21.16
N LYS A 196 -15.10 3.20 20.76
CA LYS A 196 -14.02 4.03 21.28
C LYS A 196 -14.08 4.21 22.80
N GLN A 197 -15.29 4.24 23.37
CA GLN A 197 -15.47 4.41 24.81
C GLN A 197 -15.07 3.15 25.58
N LYS A 198 -15.31 1.97 25.01
CA LYS A 198 -15.14 0.68 25.70
C LYS A 198 -13.80 0.03 25.41
N CYS A 199 -13.34 0.02 24.17
CA CYS A 199 -12.01 -0.49 23.87
C CYS A 199 -10.98 0.58 24.22
N LYS A 200 -10.10 0.26 25.17
CA LYS A 200 -9.09 1.19 25.68
C LYS A 200 -7.75 0.95 24.97
N PRO A 201 -6.97 2.01 24.71
CA PRO A 201 -5.60 1.84 24.23
C PRO A 201 -4.79 0.99 25.21
N THR A 202 -4.00 0.07 24.67
CA THR A 202 -3.02 -0.73 25.42
C THR A 202 -1.67 -0.03 25.42
N VAL A 203 -0.72 -0.47 26.26
CA VAL A 203 0.67 0.01 26.20
C VAL A 203 1.28 -0.20 24.81
N TYR A 204 0.94 -1.32 24.14
CA TYR A 204 1.36 -1.59 22.77
C TYR A 204 0.85 -0.50 21.81
N THR A 205 -0.46 -0.26 21.79
CA THR A 205 -1.05 0.67 20.81
C THR A 205 -0.55 2.09 21.04
N GLN A 206 -0.44 2.54 22.30
CA GLN A 206 0.11 3.85 22.65
C GLN A 206 1.57 4.03 22.19
N ASN A 207 2.42 3.03 22.42
CA ASN A 207 3.82 3.09 22.02
C ASN A 207 3.96 3.16 20.49
N PHE A 208 3.17 2.37 19.76
CA PHE A 208 3.21 2.33 18.30
C PHE A 208 2.56 3.56 17.65
N GLU A 209 1.51 4.12 18.23
CA GLU A 209 0.93 5.40 17.81
C GLU A 209 1.95 6.54 17.97
N HIS A 210 2.67 6.58 19.10
CA HIS A 210 3.72 7.58 19.32
C HIS A 210 4.91 7.42 18.34
N ALA A 211 5.34 6.17 18.10
CA ALA A 211 6.48 5.90 17.22
C ALA A 211 6.13 6.01 15.72
N CYS A 212 4.88 5.75 15.35
CA CYS A 212 4.37 5.73 13.98
C CYS A 212 3.00 6.42 13.86
N PRO A 213 2.92 7.75 14.01
CA PRO A 213 1.64 8.48 14.05
C PRO A 213 0.86 8.48 12.72
N SER A 214 1.48 8.00 11.63
CA SER A 214 0.86 7.85 10.31
C SER A 214 0.51 6.40 9.98
N ALA A 215 0.60 5.48 10.95
CA ALA A 215 0.26 4.08 10.80
C ALA A 215 -0.92 3.73 11.68
N PHE A 216 -1.82 2.91 11.15
CA PHE A 216 -2.99 2.41 11.85
C PHE A 216 -2.55 1.45 12.96
N SER A 217 -2.63 1.91 14.20
CA SER A 217 -2.19 1.17 15.38
C SER A 217 -3.33 0.42 16.08
N TYR A 218 -4.58 0.84 15.85
CA TYR A 218 -5.73 0.41 16.65
C TYR A 218 -7.07 0.84 16.02
N ASP A 219 -8.16 0.12 16.30
CA ASP A 219 -9.46 0.28 15.62
C ASP A 219 -10.17 1.61 15.88
N TYR A 220 -9.92 2.25 17.03
CA TYR A 220 -10.48 3.56 17.38
C TYR A 220 -9.38 4.61 17.60
N ASP A 221 -8.27 4.46 16.89
CA ASP A 221 -7.19 5.44 16.82
C ASP A 221 -7.75 6.76 16.25
N ASP A 222 -7.36 7.88 16.85
CA ASP A 222 -7.79 9.22 16.42
C ASP A 222 -6.98 9.74 15.23
N SER A 223 -5.94 9.03 14.82
CA SER A 223 -5.12 9.36 13.67
C SER A 223 -5.85 9.12 12.34
N ASN A 224 -5.78 10.10 11.44
CA ASN A 224 -6.16 9.90 10.04
C ASN A 224 -5.04 9.13 9.32
N SER A 225 -4.99 7.81 9.55
CA SER A 225 -3.96 6.93 8.99
C SER A 225 -4.25 6.47 7.56
N THR A 226 -5.39 6.87 6.97
CA THR A 226 -5.76 6.51 5.58
C THR A 226 -5.42 7.64 4.62
N PHE A 227 -4.53 7.36 3.68
CA PHE A 227 -4.12 8.29 2.63
C PHE A 227 -4.93 8.04 1.36
N ILE A 228 -5.27 9.12 0.65
CA ILE A 228 -6.12 9.08 -0.54
C ILE A 228 -5.40 9.73 -1.72
N CYS A 229 -5.31 8.99 -2.82
CA CYS A 229 -4.58 9.33 -4.03
C CYS A 229 -5.47 9.27 -5.27
N PRO A 230 -5.14 10.04 -6.34
CA PRO A 230 -5.78 9.88 -7.65
C PRO A 230 -5.69 8.42 -8.15
N ASN A 231 -6.65 7.98 -8.95
CA ASN A 231 -6.73 6.61 -9.48
C ASN A 231 -5.51 6.19 -10.33
N SER A 232 -4.82 7.13 -10.98
CA SER A 232 -3.62 6.88 -11.80
C SER A 232 -2.31 6.95 -11.00
N THR A 233 -2.34 6.63 -9.70
CA THR A 233 -1.16 6.72 -8.83
C THR A 233 -0.47 5.37 -8.73
N ASP A 234 0.84 5.36 -8.97
CA ASP A 234 1.71 4.22 -8.70
C ASP A 234 2.30 4.32 -7.30
N PHE A 235 2.76 3.20 -6.73
CA PHE A 235 3.26 3.16 -5.36
C PHE A 235 4.58 2.42 -5.28
N VAL A 236 5.51 2.97 -4.50
CA VAL A 236 6.73 2.27 -4.07
C VAL A 236 6.55 1.85 -2.62
N ILE A 237 6.68 0.55 -2.36
CA ILE A 237 6.61 -0.08 -1.05
C ILE A 237 8.02 -0.56 -0.69
N THR A 238 8.62 0.02 0.34
CA THR A 238 9.99 -0.29 0.73
C THR A 238 10.02 -0.97 2.10
N PHE A 239 10.59 -2.18 2.15
CA PHE A 239 11.00 -2.82 3.40
C PHE A 239 12.36 -2.28 3.86
N CYS A 240 12.48 -1.97 5.15
CA CYS A 240 13.66 -1.36 5.77
C CYS A 240 14.12 -0.06 5.06
N PRO A 241 13.24 0.96 4.90
CA PRO A 241 13.64 2.24 4.33
C PRO A 241 14.78 2.88 5.14
N SER A 242 15.70 3.58 4.46
CA SER A 242 16.78 4.32 5.11
C SER A 242 16.22 5.44 5.99
N SER A 243 16.85 5.66 7.15
CA SER A 243 16.43 6.69 8.12
C SER A 243 16.57 8.14 7.62
N ASN A 244 17.28 8.37 6.51
CA ASN A 244 17.57 9.69 5.94
C ASN A 244 16.76 9.96 4.66
N ILE A 245 15.46 10.25 4.77
CA ILE A 245 14.61 10.78 3.67
C ILE A 245 13.66 11.84 4.27
N PRO A 246 13.37 12.97 3.58
CA PRO A 246 12.81 14.18 4.18
C PRO A 246 11.50 13.94 4.94
N LYS A 247 11.44 14.46 6.17
CA LYS A 247 10.19 14.67 6.91
C LYS A 247 9.35 15.72 6.16
N ASN A 248 8.69 15.35 5.05
CA ASN A 248 7.65 16.21 4.51
C ASN A 248 6.32 15.90 5.20
N THR A 249 5.94 16.86 6.04
CA THR A 249 4.60 17.14 6.55
C THR A 249 4.04 16.14 7.57
N SER A 250 4.60 16.15 8.77
CA SER A 250 3.79 15.94 9.96
C SER A 250 2.70 17.02 9.97
N ILE A 251 1.45 16.63 9.78
CA ILE A 251 0.30 17.47 10.10
C ILE A 251 0.35 17.68 11.61
N SER A 252 0.92 18.81 12.03
CA SER A 252 0.79 19.30 13.39
C SER A 252 -0.70 19.51 13.65
N SER A 253 -1.19 18.80 14.66
CA SER A 253 -2.52 18.89 15.25
C SER A 253 -2.94 20.35 15.42
N ILE A 254 -4.06 20.74 14.82
CA ILE A 254 -4.69 22.03 15.05
C ILE A 254 -5.37 21.97 16.43
N ALA A 255 -4.77 22.64 17.41
CA ALA A 255 -5.47 23.05 18.63
C ALA A 255 -6.17 24.41 18.38
N PRO A 256 -7.32 24.68 19.05
CA PRO A 256 -8.21 25.78 18.69
C PRO A 256 -7.69 27.17 19.11
N LEU A 257 -8.14 28.18 18.36
CA LEU A 257 -7.80 29.60 18.52
C LEU A 257 -8.08 30.14 19.93
N ALA A 258 -7.07 30.82 20.50
CA ALA A 258 -7.24 31.97 21.38
C ALA A 258 -6.06 32.93 21.16
N GLY A 259 -6.36 34.22 20.97
CA GLY A 259 -5.42 35.21 20.44
C GLY A 259 -4.45 35.82 21.45
N SER A 260 -3.36 36.39 20.94
CA SER A 260 -2.96 37.78 21.16
C SER A 260 -1.76 38.14 20.29
N LYS A 261 -1.64 39.43 20.03
CA LYS A 261 -0.70 40.16 19.17
C LYS A 261 0.76 39.92 19.54
N HIS A 262 1.62 39.76 18.53
CA HIS A 262 2.84 40.57 18.46
C HIS A 262 3.37 40.72 17.03
N ASN A 263 3.84 41.94 16.78
CA ASN A 263 4.31 42.53 15.54
C ASN A 263 5.79 42.16 15.32
N SER A 264 6.19 41.72 14.12
CA SER A 264 7.54 41.99 13.60
C SER A 264 7.61 41.78 12.08
N GLN A 265 8.03 42.84 11.41
CA GLN A 265 8.22 42.96 9.98
C GLN A 265 9.48 42.19 9.53
N GLN A 266 9.42 41.49 8.39
CA GLN A 266 10.57 41.31 7.51
C GLN A 266 10.12 41.12 6.06
N THR A 267 10.27 42.24 5.35
CA THR A 267 10.40 42.50 3.91
C THR A 267 10.47 41.33 2.91
N LEU A 268 9.50 41.33 1.98
CA LEU A 268 9.56 40.69 0.67
C LEU A 268 10.47 41.48 -0.29
N LYS A 269 11.25 40.79 -1.13
CA LYS A 269 11.76 41.31 -2.42
C LYS A 269 11.42 40.31 -3.54
N PRO A 270 10.95 40.77 -4.72
CA PRO A 270 10.63 39.90 -5.85
C PRO A 270 11.88 39.67 -6.72
N PHE A 271 12.05 38.44 -7.21
CA PHE A 271 12.95 38.14 -8.33
C PHE A 271 12.12 37.61 -9.50
N LEU A 272 12.21 38.34 -10.61
CA LEU A 272 11.65 38.01 -11.91
C LEU A 272 12.46 36.87 -12.57
N GLY A 273 11.73 35.91 -13.15
CA GLY A 273 12.06 35.28 -14.44
C GLY A 273 13.11 34.17 -14.47
N THR A 274 12.68 32.95 -14.83
CA THR A 274 13.09 32.30 -16.09
C THR A 274 12.30 30.99 -16.30
N THR A 275 11.94 30.78 -17.55
CA THR A 275 11.12 29.71 -18.14
C THR A 275 11.81 28.34 -18.08
N PHE A 276 11.10 27.30 -17.63
CA PHE A 276 11.52 25.90 -17.82
C PHE A 276 10.73 25.27 -18.98
N ILE A 277 11.47 24.85 -19.99
CA ILE A 277 11.01 24.12 -21.18
C ILE A 277 10.67 22.70 -20.75
N ALA A 278 9.41 22.29 -20.92
CA ALA A 278 8.99 20.91 -20.76
C ALA A 278 9.57 20.07 -21.90
N THR A 279 10.33 19.04 -21.51
CA THR A 279 11.03 18.11 -22.41
C THR A 279 10.04 17.28 -23.23
N THR A 280 10.25 17.22 -24.54
CA THR A 280 9.48 16.52 -25.58
C THR A 280 9.44 14.99 -25.45
N SER A 281 10.05 14.40 -24.42
CA SER A 281 10.14 12.94 -24.24
C SER A 281 8.83 12.30 -23.73
N SER A 282 8.01 13.04 -22.99
CA SER A 282 6.74 12.52 -22.44
C SER A 282 5.62 12.43 -23.48
N LEU A 283 5.60 13.34 -24.47
CA LEU A 283 4.65 13.30 -25.59
C LEU A 283 4.94 12.14 -26.54
N LEU A 284 6.23 11.79 -26.74
CA LEU A 284 6.62 10.66 -27.59
C LEU A 284 6.16 9.32 -26.99
N LEU A 285 6.28 9.15 -25.68
CA LEU A 285 5.79 7.98 -24.97
C LEU A 285 4.26 7.86 -25.03
N ILE A 286 3.53 8.97 -24.86
CA ILE A 286 2.06 8.98 -24.99
C ILE A 286 1.65 8.57 -26.42
N HIS A 287 2.32 9.09 -27.45
CA HIS A 287 2.04 8.71 -28.83
C HIS A 287 2.39 7.24 -29.13
N ILE A 288 3.48 6.71 -28.57
CA ILE A 288 3.85 5.30 -28.72
C ILE A 288 2.82 4.40 -28.03
N PHE A 289 2.38 4.74 -26.80
CA PHE A 289 1.32 4.01 -26.09
C PHE A 289 -0.01 4.04 -26.85
N GLN A 290 -0.40 5.20 -27.40
CA GLN A 290 -1.60 5.31 -28.23
C GLN A 290 -1.50 4.45 -29.50
N LYS A 291 -0.34 4.43 -30.16
CA LYS A 291 -0.13 3.66 -31.38
C LYS A 291 -0.14 2.15 -31.12
N ILE A 292 0.50 1.70 -30.04
CA ILE A 292 0.51 0.29 -29.63
C ILE A 292 -0.90 -0.17 -29.25
N SER A 293 -1.66 0.65 -28.52
CA SER A 293 -3.06 0.36 -28.17
C SER A 293 -3.94 0.20 -29.42
N LEU A 294 -3.74 1.05 -30.44
CA LEU A 294 -4.50 1.00 -31.69
C LEU A 294 -4.18 -0.24 -32.53
N GLU A 295 -2.91 -0.66 -32.61
CA GLU A 295 -2.54 -1.89 -33.34
C GLU A 295 -3.03 -3.15 -32.63
N ILE A 296 -2.97 -3.20 -31.29
CA ILE A 296 -3.52 -4.33 -30.52
C ILE A 296 -5.03 -4.42 -30.72
N MET A 297 -5.74 -3.29 -30.73
CA MET A 297 -7.17 -3.25 -31.01
C MET A 297 -7.48 -3.74 -32.44
N TYR A 298 -6.70 -3.34 -33.44
CA TYR A 298 -6.87 -3.77 -34.82
C TYR A 298 -6.61 -5.28 -35.00
N MET A 299 -5.59 -5.82 -34.33
CA MET A 299 -5.30 -7.25 -34.32
C MET A 299 -6.42 -8.05 -33.67
N LEU A 300 -6.97 -7.59 -32.54
CA LEU A 300 -8.11 -8.24 -31.88
C LEU A 300 -9.38 -8.22 -32.74
N LEU A 301 -9.66 -7.10 -33.44
CA LEU A 301 -10.77 -6.99 -34.37
C LEU A 301 -10.66 -7.96 -35.55
N ASN A 302 -9.45 -8.14 -36.11
CA ASN A 302 -9.22 -9.10 -37.18
C ASN A 302 -9.39 -10.55 -36.71
N VAL A 303 -8.89 -10.88 -35.51
CA VAL A 303 -9.08 -12.22 -34.92
C VAL A 303 -10.56 -12.51 -34.64
N ILE A 304 -11.30 -11.53 -34.12
CA ILE A 304 -12.75 -11.65 -33.89
C ILE A 304 -13.51 -11.79 -35.21
N SER A 305 -13.10 -11.05 -36.26
CA SER A 305 -13.69 -11.18 -37.59
C SER A 305 -13.44 -12.58 -38.18
N LEU A 306 -12.22 -13.11 -38.08
CA LEU A 306 -11.90 -14.47 -38.51
C LEU A 306 -12.71 -15.54 -37.77
N LEU A 307 -12.97 -15.35 -36.47
CA LEU A 307 -13.77 -16.27 -35.65
C LEU A 307 -15.28 -16.18 -35.90
N LEU A 308 -15.78 -15.06 -36.42
CA LEU A 308 -17.20 -14.87 -36.75
C LEU A 308 -17.56 -15.31 -38.18
N PHE A 309 -16.55 -15.50 -39.03
CA PHE A 309 -16.71 -15.92 -40.44
C PHE A 309 -16.13 -17.30 -40.74
N SER A 310 -15.80 -18.09 -39.71
CA SER A 310 -15.47 -19.53 -39.78
C SER A 310 -16.61 -20.37 -39.21
#